data_AF-A0A7V1ANK3-F1
#
_entry.id   AF-A0A7V1ANK3-F1
#
_cell.length_a   1.000
_cell.length_b   1.000
_cell.length_c   1.000
_cell.angle_alpha   90.00
_cell.angle_beta   90.00
_cell.angle_gamma   90.00
#
_symmetry.space_group_name_H-M   'P 1'
#
loop_
_entity.id
_entity.type
_entity.pdbx_description
1 polymer ?
#
loop_
_entity_poly.entity_id
_entity_poly.type
_entity_poly.pdbx_seq_one_letter_code
_entity_poly.pdbx_strand_id
1 'polypeptide(L)' 'MRHRKSFAKLNRTAEHRKATLANLASALIEQKKIKTTHAKAKATQ' A
#
# COMPACT_ATOMS: atom_id res chain seq x y z
N MET A 1 17.58 -13.03 11.68
CA MET A 1 16.89 -11.73 11.90
C MET A 1 16.67 -11.01 10.58
N ARG A 2 15.49 -10.42 10.34
CA ARG A 2 15.17 -9.71 9.10
C ARG A 2 15.74 -8.28 9.17
N HIS A 3 17.06 -8.12 8.99
CA HIS A 3 17.71 -6.81 9.10
C HIS A 3 17.28 -5.85 7.97
N ARG A 4 16.99 -4.60 8.35
CA ARG A 4 16.78 -3.43 7.46
C ARG A 4 15.68 -3.54 6.40
N LYS A 5 14.70 -4.44 6.53
CA LYS A 5 13.57 -4.47 5.57
C LYS A 5 12.51 -3.44 5.96
N SER A 6 12.46 -2.33 5.22
CA SER A 6 11.55 -1.19 5.46
C SER A 6 10.15 -1.36 4.84
N PHE A 7 9.96 -2.30 3.92
CA PHE A 7 8.70 -2.46 3.20
C PHE A 7 7.75 -3.51 3.81
N ALA A 8 6.46 -3.19 3.84
CA ALA A 8 5.39 -4.08 4.25
C ALA A 8 4.99 -5.04 3.11
N LYS A 9 4.92 -6.35 3.39
CA LYS A 9 4.55 -7.37 2.38
C LYS A 9 3.04 -7.44 2.10
N LEU A 10 2.20 -6.93 3.00
CA LEU A 10 0.73 -6.92 2.88
C LEU A 10 0.10 -8.27 2.50
N ASN A 11 0.78 -9.39 2.82
CA ASN A 11 0.44 -10.75 2.39
C ASN A 11 0.16 -10.89 0.88
N ARG A 12 0.90 -10.15 0.04
CA ARG A 12 0.75 -10.12 -1.42
C ARG A 12 2.08 -10.37 -2.13
N THR A 13 2.02 -10.86 -3.37
CA THR A 13 3.16 -10.91 -4.30
C THR A 13 3.65 -9.51 -4.66
N ALA A 14 4.83 -9.39 -5.26
CA ALA A 14 5.38 -8.08 -5.64
C ALA A 14 4.50 -7.34 -6.65
N GLU A 15 4.01 -8.05 -7.67
CA GLU A 15 3.12 -7.53 -8.71
C GLU A 15 1.79 -7.04 -8.11
N HIS A 16 1.13 -7.88 -7.32
CA HIS A 16 -0.15 -7.51 -6.69
C HIS A 16 0.03 -6.33 -5.73
N ARG A 17 1.16 -6.22 -5.01
CA ARG A 17 1.43 -5.02 -4.20
C ARG A 17 1.54 -3.77 -5.05
N LYS A 18 2.28 -3.81 -6.16
CA LYS A 18 2.45 -2.67 -7.06
C LYS A 18 1.10 -2.19 -7.58
N ALA A 19 0.26 -3.12 -8.05
CA ALA A 19 -1.10 -2.80 -8.50
C ALA A 19 -1.98 -2.22 -7.38
N THR A 20 -1.92 -2.82 -6.18
CA THR A 20 -2.72 -2.33 -5.03
C THR A 20 -2.33 -0.90 -4.65
N LEU A 21 -1.04 -0.59 -4.58
CA LEU A 21 -0.56 0.75 -4.23
C LEU A 21 -0.91 1.78 -5.30
N ALA A 22 -0.77 1.43 -6.58
CA ALA A 22 -1.17 2.30 -7.69
C ALA A 22 -2.67 2.62 -7.62
N ASN A 23 -3.52 1.62 -7.44
CA ASN A 23 -4.97 1.81 -7.36
C ASN A 23 -5.38 2.66 -6.14
N LEU A 24 -4.73 2.46 -4.99
CA LEU A 24 -5.00 3.27 -3.80
C LEU A 24 -4.57 4.73 -3.97
N ALA A 25 -3.44 4.98 -4.65
CA ALA A 25 -2.98 6.33 -4.97
C ALA A 25 -3.94 7.03 -5.94
N SER A 26 -4.36 6.35 -7.01
CA SER A 26 -5.34 6.91 -7.97
C SER A 26 -6.67 7.23 -7.29
N ALA A 27 -7.21 6.30 -6.49
CA ALA A 27 -8.46 6.52 -5.76
C ALA A 27 -8.36 7.68 -4.75
N LEU A 28 -7.19 7.87 -4.13
CA LEU A 28 -6.96 8.99 -3.22
C LEU A 28 -6.94 10.34 -3.96
N ILE A 29 -6.37 10.39 -5.16
CA ILE A 29 -6.36 11.60 -6.00
C ILE A 29 -7.79 11.98 -6.42
N GLU A 30 -8.58 10.99 -6.85
CA GLU A 30 -9.96 11.22 -7.31
C GLU A 30 -10.91 11.62 -6.18
N GLN A 31 -10.89 10.87 -5.07
CA GLN A 31 -11.90 11.00 -4.00
C GLN A 31 -11.43 11.90 -2.85
N LYS A 32 -10.18 12.39 -2.87
CA LYS A 32 -9.51 13.18 -1.82
C LYS A 32 -9.39 12.52 -0.45
N LYS A 33 -10.13 11.44 -0.20
CA LYS A 33 -10.13 10.63 1.01
C LYS A 33 -10.65 9.23 0.70
N ILE A 34 -9.93 8.21 1.16
CA ILE A 34 -10.34 6.80 1.00
C ILE A 34 -10.30 6.06 2.33
N LYS A 35 -11.20 5.08 2.51
CA LYS A 35 -11.19 4.17 3.67
C LYS A 35 -10.44 2.90 3.30
N THR A 36 -9.33 2.62 3.99
CA THR A 36 -8.53 1.40 3.79
C THR A 36 -8.02 0.88 5.14
N THR A 37 -7.38 -0.28 5.16
CA THR A 37 -6.77 -0.84 6.37
C THR A 37 -5.54 -0.04 6.78
N HIS A 38 -5.29 0.11 8.09
CA HIS A 38 -4.14 0.84 8.62
C HIS A 38 -2.79 0.45 7.98
N ALA A 39 -2.55 -0.85 7.78
CA ALA A 39 -1.32 -1.35 7.15
C ALA A 39 -1.15 -0.90 5.69
N LYS A 40 -2.25 -0.75 4.93
CA LYS A 40 -2.23 -0.26 3.55
C LYS A 40 -2.04 1.25 3.50
N ALA A 41 -2.73 2.00 4.38
CA ALA A 41 -2.58 3.45 4.47
C ALA A 41 -1.14 3.87 4.78
N LYS A 42 -0.47 3.19 5.73
CA LYS A 42 0.94 3.42 6.06
C LYS A 42 1.90 3.07 4.93
N ALA A 43 1.50 2.18 4.01
CA ALA A 43 2.32 1.78 2.86
C ALA A 43 2.15 2.72 1.65
N THR A 44 1.12 3.57 1.64
CA THR A 44 0.88 4.60 0.62
C THR A 44 1.33 6.00 1.05
N GLN A 45 1.73 6.20 2.32
CA GLN A 45 2.46 7.38 2.80
C GLN A 45 3.95 7.27 2.43
#